data_AF-A0A7Y7P403-F1
#
_entry.id   AF-A0A7Y7P403-F1
#
_cell.length_a   1.000
_cell.length_b   1.000
_cell.length_c   1.000
_cell.angle_alpha   90.00
_cell.angle_beta   90.00
_cell.angle_gamma   90.00
#
_symmetry.space_group_name_H-M   'P 1'
#
loop_
_entity.id
_entity.type
_entity.pdbx_description
1 polymer ?
#
loop_
_entity_poly.entity_id
_entity_poly.type
_entity_poly.pdbx_seq_one_letter_code
_entity_poly.pdbx_strand_id
1 'polypeptide(L)'
;MLLFSGCKKEEDDEIYLDSTKTIKISDGISVDNGYHIHDSNLNLKAYDAFLKYLTSSNHFKIVTQREFANATSNDKVIISLRYDIDDDINAAIKFAYREKKYGIRSTYYILHSSGYYGITKLNYFKRNDKIIRYLQKIQNDFGQEIGWHNDLVTLQIVYNIDSRKYLKDELGWLRANGINVYGAVAHGREYCYQYHYLNSYFWNHTIGASQGFFYNWEYVPIGGEYKKIEKDNLSSYNLEYDGDQFMADYRFADVNRDNGKMWYMGKVNFDAIQPGKKVIIILHPQHWD
;
A
#
# COMPACT_ATOMS: atom_id res chain seq x y z
N MET A 1 -43.17 28.48 30.36
CA MET A 1 -44.56 28.07 30.06
C MET A 1 -44.69 28.13 28.55
N LEU A 2 -44.93 27.04 27.81
CA LEU A 2 -45.36 25.69 28.24
C LEU A 2 -44.21 24.65 28.34
N LEU A 3 -44.58 23.37 28.42
CA LEU A 3 -43.79 22.13 28.58
C LEU A 3 -44.34 21.05 27.60
N PHE A 4 -43.85 19.80 27.73
CA PHE A 4 -44.26 18.57 27.00
C PHE A 4 -43.75 18.47 25.55
N SER A 5 -43.42 17.29 24.97
CA SER A 5 -43.16 15.92 25.48
C SER A 5 -42.13 15.29 24.50
N GLY A 6 -41.29 14.29 24.78
CA GLY A 6 -41.40 13.23 25.78
C GLY A 6 -42.00 11.95 25.16
N CYS A 7 -41.25 11.32 24.25
CA CYS A 7 -41.39 9.97 23.65
C CYS A 7 -40.19 9.74 22.71
N LYS A 8 -39.67 8.53 22.45
CA LYS A 8 -39.59 7.24 23.19
C LYS A 8 -38.51 6.39 22.46
N LYS A 9 -38.02 5.28 23.03
CA LYS A 9 -37.04 4.38 22.39
C LYS A 9 -37.66 3.01 22.13
N GLU A 10 -37.48 2.51 20.90
CA GLU A 10 -37.64 1.14 20.36
C GLU A 10 -36.80 1.18 19.05
N GLU A 11 -35.87 0.28 18.66
CA GLU A 11 -35.79 -1.21 18.70
C GLU A 11 -36.80 -1.82 17.69
N ASP A 12 -36.43 -2.61 16.66
CA ASP A 12 -35.15 -3.23 16.26
C ASP A 12 -35.03 -3.45 14.71
N ASP A 13 -33.92 -4.09 14.26
CA ASP A 13 -33.71 -4.84 12.98
C ASP A 13 -33.67 -4.11 11.61
N GLU A 14 -32.97 -4.56 10.55
CA GLU A 14 -31.68 -5.32 10.39
C GLU A 14 -31.25 -5.26 8.87
N ILE A 15 -30.18 -5.98 8.47
CA ILE A 15 -29.70 -6.24 7.07
C ILE A 15 -29.02 -5.02 6.37
N TYR A 16 -28.30 -5.15 5.25
CA TYR A 16 -26.89 -5.59 5.04
C TYR A 16 -26.33 -4.80 3.80
N LEU A 17 -25.09 -4.85 3.30
CA LEU A 17 -23.86 -5.69 3.42
C LEU A 17 -22.67 -4.80 3.87
N ASP A 18 -21.49 -5.24 4.33
CA ASP A 18 -20.57 -6.38 4.10
C ASP A 18 -19.50 -6.22 2.99
N SER A 19 -18.30 -5.80 3.43
CA SER A 19 -17.04 -6.54 3.24
C SER A 19 -16.23 -6.44 4.54
N THR A 20 -16.56 -7.30 5.50
CA THR A 20 -16.51 -6.98 6.93
C THR A 20 -15.12 -6.94 7.60
N LYS A 21 -14.66 -5.74 8.00
CA LYS A 21 -14.49 -5.34 9.43
C LYS A 21 -13.85 -3.94 9.63
N THR A 22 -14.69 -2.89 9.65
CA THR A 22 -14.38 -1.64 10.38
C THR A 22 -15.66 -1.02 10.91
N ILE A 23 -15.63 -0.47 12.14
CA ILE A 23 -16.80 0.09 12.82
C ILE A 23 -16.97 1.57 12.40
N LYS A 24 -18.19 1.97 12.04
CA LYS A 24 -18.57 3.40 12.00
C LYS A 24 -18.89 3.87 13.42
N ILE A 25 -18.28 4.97 13.83
CA ILE A 25 -18.72 5.78 14.98
C ILE A 25 -19.04 7.17 14.43
N SER A 26 -20.21 7.71 14.79
CA SER A 26 -20.64 9.05 14.40
C SER A 26 -20.19 10.11 15.43
N ASP A 27 -20.74 11.32 15.32
CA ASP A 27 -20.74 12.34 16.37
C ASP A 27 -19.43 13.14 16.55
N GLY A 28 -19.19 14.07 15.60
CA GLY A 28 -18.66 15.40 15.95
C GLY A 28 -17.15 15.58 16.17
N ILE A 29 -16.30 14.70 15.66
CA ILE A 29 -14.83 14.80 15.84
C ILE A 29 -14.18 15.59 14.69
N SER A 30 -13.37 16.60 15.03
CA SER A 30 -12.50 17.33 14.10
C SER A 30 -11.26 16.51 13.72
N VAL A 31 -10.85 16.56 12.45
CA VAL A 31 -9.57 15.98 12.01
C VAL A 31 -8.42 16.81 12.59
N ASP A 32 -7.66 16.22 13.52
CA ASP A 32 -6.35 16.72 13.92
C ASP A 32 -5.29 16.20 12.94
N ASN A 33 -4.66 17.10 12.19
CA ASN A 33 -3.45 16.81 11.42
C ASN A 33 -2.22 16.81 12.35
N GLY A 34 -2.34 16.07 13.45
CA GLY A 34 -1.41 16.07 14.57
C GLY A 34 -0.05 15.48 14.20
N TYR A 35 0.99 16.02 14.83
CA TYR A 35 2.38 15.57 14.65
C TYR A 35 2.53 14.06 14.84
N HIS A 36 3.53 13.48 14.18
CA HIS A 36 3.95 12.08 14.38
C HIS A 36 4.37 11.83 15.84
N ILE A 37 3.42 11.42 16.68
CA ILE A 37 3.72 10.88 18.00
C ILE A 37 4.41 9.54 17.77
N HIS A 38 5.73 9.49 17.99
CA HIS A 38 6.52 8.27 17.92
C HIS A 38 5.97 7.24 18.91
N ASP A 39 5.22 6.25 18.41
CA ASP A 39 4.82 5.13 19.25
C ASP A 39 6.05 4.27 19.53
N SER A 40 6.32 3.98 20.81
CA SER A 40 7.51 3.24 21.22
C SER A 40 7.54 1.78 20.75
N ASN A 41 6.43 1.25 20.21
CA ASN A 41 6.36 -0.08 19.61
C ASN A 41 6.77 -0.09 18.12
N LEU A 42 6.68 1.06 17.43
CA LEU A 42 7.13 1.22 16.06
C LEU A 42 8.63 1.53 16.05
N ASN A 43 9.44 0.48 16.14
CA ASN A 43 10.90 0.61 16.09
C ASN A 43 11.56 -0.64 15.51
N LEU A 44 12.77 -0.45 14.97
CA LEU A 44 13.56 -1.51 14.35
C LEU A 44 13.89 -2.71 15.26
N LYS A 45 13.94 -2.56 16.59
CA LYS A 45 14.16 -3.69 17.54
C LYS A 45 12.89 -4.54 17.72
N ALA A 46 11.70 -3.92 17.73
CA ALA A 46 10.43 -4.64 17.71
C ALA A 46 10.25 -5.41 16.38
N TYR A 47 10.66 -4.79 15.27
CA TYR A 47 10.69 -5.43 13.95
C TYR A 47 11.71 -6.59 13.86
N ASP A 48 12.95 -6.42 14.34
CA ASP A 48 13.95 -7.51 14.47
C ASP A 48 13.41 -8.70 15.31
N ALA A 49 12.62 -8.43 16.35
CA ALA A 49 11.97 -9.47 17.15
C ALA A 49 10.85 -10.19 16.39
N PHE A 50 10.07 -9.47 15.57
CA PHE A 50 9.02 -10.06 14.71
C PHE A 50 9.61 -10.94 13.60
N LEU A 51 10.68 -10.49 12.92
CA LEU A 51 11.39 -11.32 11.94
C LEU A 51 11.98 -12.60 12.57
N LYS A 52 12.53 -12.49 13.79
CA LYS A 52 12.97 -13.68 14.55
C LYS A 52 11.81 -14.63 14.86
N TYR A 53 10.67 -14.11 15.30
CA TYR A 53 9.47 -14.90 15.58
C TYR A 53 9.02 -15.67 14.33
N LEU A 54 8.79 -14.98 13.21
CA LEU A 54 8.37 -15.57 11.93
C LEU A 54 9.29 -16.70 11.46
N THR A 55 10.61 -16.53 11.61
CA THR A 55 11.62 -17.51 11.15
C THR A 55 11.89 -18.63 12.15
N SER A 56 11.54 -18.44 13.42
CA SER A 56 11.67 -19.47 14.47
C SER A 56 10.52 -20.48 14.50
N SER A 57 9.37 -20.15 13.90
CA SER A 57 8.18 -21.01 13.88
C SER A 57 8.09 -21.79 12.57
N ASN A 58 7.76 -23.08 12.66
CA ASN A 58 7.45 -23.89 11.48
C ASN A 58 6.06 -23.60 10.90
N HIS A 59 5.22 -22.83 11.59
CA HIS A 59 3.84 -22.49 11.19
C HIS A 59 3.77 -21.58 9.95
N PHE A 60 4.84 -20.83 9.65
CA PHE A 60 4.82 -19.80 8.61
C PHE A 60 5.51 -20.22 7.30
N LYS A 61 5.07 -19.60 6.21
CA LYS A 61 5.68 -19.60 4.87
C LYS A 61 5.75 -18.16 4.38
N ILE A 62 6.92 -17.54 4.50
CA ILE A 62 7.12 -16.14 4.09
C ILE A 62 7.44 -16.10 2.59
N VAL A 63 6.77 -15.22 1.84
CA VAL A 63 6.86 -15.14 0.37
C VAL A 63 6.80 -13.69 -0.13
N THR A 64 7.46 -13.40 -1.26
CA THR A 64 7.27 -12.11 -1.95
C THR A 64 5.86 -12.03 -2.55
N GLN A 65 5.41 -10.83 -2.93
CA GLN A 65 4.11 -10.59 -3.54
C GLN A 65 3.92 -11.39 -4.84
N ARG A 66 4.95 -11.46 -5.72
CA ARG A 66 4.92 -12.29 -6.94
C ARG A 66 4.70 -13.78 -6.66
N GLU A 67 5.34 -14.29 -5.60
CA GLU A 67 5.18 -15.66 -5.15
C GLU A 67 3.80 -15.86 -4.49
N PHE A 68 3.34 -14.89 -3.70
CA PHE A 68 2.06 -14.89 -2.98
C PHE A 68 0.86 -15.07 -3.90
N ALA A 69 0.89 -14.52 -5.12
CA ALA A 69 -0.18 -14.69 -6.12
C ALA A 69 -0.59 -16.17 -6.27
N ASN A 70 0.39 -17.04 -6.46
CA ASN A 70 0.20 -18.47 -6.72
C ASN A 70 0.50 -19.38 -5.51
N ALA A 71 0.95 -18.81 -4.38
CA ALA A 71 1.33 -19.57 -3.21
C ALA A 71 0.14 -20.27 -2.53
N THR A 72 0.29 -21.58 -2.33
CA THR A 72 -0.56 -22.45 -1.50
C THR A 72 0.28 -23.23 -0.48
N SER A 73 -0.36 -23.74 0.57
CA SER A 73 0.16 -24.63 1.61
C SER A 73 -1.06 -25.17 2.37
N ASN A 74 -1.04 -26.42 2.84
CA ASN A 74 -2.11 -26.98 3.69
C ASN A 74 -1.68 -27.09 5.16
N ASP A 75 -0.41 -26.82 5.41
CA ASP A 75 0.37 -27.09 6.62
C ASP A 75 0.87 -25.81 7.32
N LYS A 76 0.78 -24.66 6.65
CA LYS A 76 1.36 -23.38 7.04
C LYS A 76 0.42 -22.22 6.74
N VAL A 77 0.58 -21.12 7.48
CA VAL A 77 0.06 -19.79 7.13
C VAL A 77 1.04 -19.13 6.17
N ILE A 78 0.53 -18.62 5.05
CA ILE A 78 1.32 -17.92 4.03
C ILE A 78 1.32 -16.43 4.35
N ILE A 79 2.49 -15.82 4.52
CA ILE A 79 2.62 -14.40 4.85
C ILE A 79 3.44 -13.71 3.77
N SER A 80 2.95 -12.59 3.25
CA SER A 80 3.73 -11.67 2.42
C SER A 80 3.91 -10.34 3.15
N LEU A 81 5.16 -9.87 3.21
CA LEU A 81 5.50 -8.55 3.72
C LEU A 81 5.62 -7.59 2.53
N ARG A 82 4.80 -6.55 2.54
CA ARG A 82 4.75 -5.47 1.55
C ARG A 82 5.25 -4.19 2.21
N TYR A 83 6.20 -3.52 1.55
CA TYR A 83 6.75 -2.25 1.98
C TYR A 83 6.42 -1.17 0.96
N ASP A 84 5.58 -0.22 1.33
CA ASP A 84 5.25 0.91 0.49
C ASP A 84 6.21 2.04 0.87
N ILE A 85 7.18 2.34 -0.01
CA ILE A 85 8.23 3.32 0.26
C ILE A 85 7.75 4.70 -0.22
N ASP A 86 7.03 5.43 0.61
CA ASP A 86 6.57 6.78 0.24
C ASP A 86 7.70 7.80 0.22
N ASP A 87 8.43 7.95 1.33
CA ASP A 87 9.36 9.08 1.53
C ASP A 87 10.80 8.71 1.93
N ASP A 88 11.05 7.64 2.70
CA ASP A 88 12.44 7.27 3.09
C ASP A 88 12.92 5.91 2.56
N ILE A 89 13.70 5.99 1.48
CA ILE A 89 14.46 4.89 0.90
C ILE A 89 15.58 4.34 1.83
N ASN A 90 16.05 5.12 2.80
CA ASN A 90 17.08 4.69 3.75
C ASN A 90 16.48 3.81 4.85
N ALA A 91 15.31 4.17 5.39
CA ALA A 91 14.50 3.30 6.24
C ALA A 91 14.17 1.97 5.53
N ALA A 92 13.74 2.00 4.27
CA ALA A 92 13.51 0.78 3.47
C ALA A 92 14.77 -0.12 3.38
N ILE A 93 15.96 0.48 3.22
CA ILE A 93 17.24 -0.23 3.25
C ILE A 93 17.57 -0.83 4.62
N LYS A 94 17.24 -0.13 5.72
CA LYS A 94 17.39 -0.63 7.09
C LYS A 94 16.47 -1.83 7.38
N PHE A 95 15.32 -1.90 6.72
CA PHE A 95 14.41 -3.06 6.75
C PHE A 95 14.97 -4.22 5.92
N ALA A 96 15.25 -4.01 4.63
CA ALA A 96 15.73 -5.06 3.72
C ALA A 96 17.04 -5.74 4.18
N TYR A 97 17.93 -4.98 4.83
CA TYR A 97 19.13 -5.52 5.48
C TYR A 97 18.82 -6.51 6.60
N ARG A 98 17.79 -6.22 7.43
CA ARG A 98 17.35 -7.10 8.52
C ARG A 98 16.69 -8.35 7.98
N GLU A 99 15.82 -8.22 6.98
CA GLU A 99 15.18 -9.38 6.34
C GLU A 99 16.21 -10.36 5.80
N LYS A 100 17.25 -9.88 5.09
CA LYS A 100 18.39 -10.72 4.68
C LYS A 100 19.02 -11.46 5.87
N LYS A 101 19.27 -10.78 6.98
CA LYS A 101 19.88 -11.36 8.19
C LYS A 101 19.04 -12.51 8.79
N TYR A 102 17.72 -12.48 8.61
CA TYR A 102 16.82 -13.56 9.01
C TYR A 102 16.49 -14.55 7.87
N GLY A 103 16.98 -14.32 6.65
CA GLY A 103 16.67 -15.15 5.46
C GLY A 103 15.27 -14.91 4.87
N ILE A 104 14.61 -13.81 5.22
CA ILE A 104 13.31 -13.41 4.70
C ILE A 104 13.44 -12.69 3.35
N ARG A 105 12.49 -12.98 2.46
CA ARG A 105 12.26 -12.24 1.21
C ARG A 105 10.85 -11.66 1.16
N SER A 106 10.78 -10.40 0.74
CA SER A 106 9.65 -9.49 0.82
C SER A 106 9.61 -8.57 -0.41
N THR A 107 8.58 -7.72 -0.53
CA THR A 107 8.40 -6.84 -1.69
C THR A 107 8.36 -5.36 -1.31
N TYR A 108 9.17 -4.56 -1.99
CA TYR A 108 9.35 -3.13 -1.77
C TYR A 108 8.84 -2.34 -2.97
N TYR A 109 7.76 -1.58 -2.78
CA TYR A 109 7.12 -0.78 -3.81
C TYR A 109 7.70 0.64 -3.84
N ILE A 110 8.25 1.03 -4.98
CA ILE A 110 8.91 2.33 -5.16
C ILE A 110 7.91 3.38 -5.63
N LEU A 111 7.78 4.48 -4.88
CA LEU A 111 6.91 5.60 -5.24
C LEU A 111 7.63 6.54 -6.20
N HIS A 112 7.20 6.53 -7.46
CA HIS A 112 7.83 7.30 -8.53
C HIS A 112 7.62 8.83 -8.40
N SER A 113 6.60 9.24 -7.63
CA SER A 113 6.29 10.64 -7.32
C SER A 113 6.81 11.11 -5.95
N SER A 114 7.70 10.34 -5.33
CA SER A 114 8.40 10.67 -4.08
C SER A 114 9.59 11.62 -4.29
N GLY A 115 9.99 12.32 -3.22
CA GLY A 115 11.18 13.17 -3.22
C GLY A 115 12.51 12.43 -3.36
N TYR A 116 12.57 11.14 -3.01
CA TYR A 116 13.78 10.33 -3.21
C TYR A 116 13.92 9.83 -4.66
N TYR A 117 12.81 9.58 -5.36
CA TYR A 117 12.79 9.09 -6.74
C TYR A 117 12.98 10.22 -7.76
N GLY A 118 12.44 11.42 -7.49
CA GLY A 118 12.59 12.56 -8.39
C GLY A 118 11.91 13.85 -7.94
N ILE A 119 11.65 14.73 -8.91
CA ILE A 119 10.90 15.97 -8.75
C ILE A 119 9.79 15.98 -9.81
N THR A 120 8.54 15.98 -9.35
CA THR A 120 7.34 16.06 -10.19
C THR A 120 6.69 17.43 -10.03
N LYS A 121 6.33 18.07 -11.16
CA LYS A 121 5.63 19.36 -11.25
C LYS A 121 4.72 19.35 -12.48
N LEU A 122 3.86 20.36 -12.61
CA LEU A 122 3.01 20.53 -13.78
C LEU A 122 3.84 20.52 -15.08
N ASN A 123 3.49 19.64 -16.02
CA ASN A 123 4.20 19.36 -17.27
C ASN A 123 5.68 18.94 -17.14
N TYR A 124 6.15 18.52 -15.96
CA TYR A 124 7.57 18.29 -15.71
C TYR A 124 7.85 17.14 -14.73
N PHE A 125 8.71 16.22 -15.16
CA PHE A 125 9.35 15.27 -14.27
C PHE A 125 10.88 15.31 -14.46
N LYS A 126 11.61 15.19 -13.36
CA LYS A 126 13.04 14.89 -13.38
C LYS A 126 13.37 13.82 -12.35
N ARG A 127 13.91 12.70 -12.82
CA ARG A 127 14.39 11.60 -11.99
C ARG A 127 15.64 11.97 -11.19
N ASN A 128 15.82 11.30 -10.06
CA ASN A 128 17.07 11.24 -9.31
C ASN A 128 17.78 9.92 -9.62
N ASP A 129 18.65 9.88 -10.63
CA ASP A 129 19.29 8.63 -11.09
C ASP A 129 20.11 7.90 -9.99
N LYS A 130 20.43 8.59 -8.88
CA LYS A 130 21.02 7.97 -7.68
C LYS A 130 20.10 6.91 -7.05
N ILE A 131 18.81 6.84 -7.41
CA ILE A 131 17.88 5.81 -6.91
C ILE A 131 18.35 4.39 -7.28
N ILE A 132 18.99 4.20 -8.44
CA ILE A 132 19.49 2.88 -8.89
C ILE A 132 20.36 2.19 -7.84
N ARG A 133 21.31 2.90 -7.22
CA ARG A 133 22.22 2.30 -6.21
C ARG A 133 21.49 1.78 -4.97
N TYR A 134 20.35 2.38 -4.64
CA TYR A 134 19.53 2.01 -3.50
C TYR A 134 18.62 0.83 -3.84
N LEU A 135 18.03 0.82 -5.04
CA LEU A 135 17.22 -0.31 -5.52
C LEU A 135 18.08 -1.55 -5.80
N GLN A 136 19.28 -1.39 -6.34
CA GLN A 136 20.27 -2.46 -6.45
C GLN A 136 20.68 -2.99 -5.06
N LYS A 137 20.72 -2.15 -4.02
CA LYS A 137 20.98 -2.60 -2.64
C LYS A 137 19.85 -3.48 -2.11
N ILE A 138 18.60 -3.06 -2.28
CA ILE A 138 17.41 -3.82 -1.85
C ILE A 138 17.29 -5.14 -2.64
N GLN A 139 17.45 -5.08 -3.96
CA GLN A 139 17.27 -6.24 -4.84
C GLN A 139 18.47 -7.19 -4.85
N ASN A 140 19.66 -6.71 -5.22
CA ASN A 140 20.81 -7.56 -5.53
C ASN A 140 21.59 -7.93 -4.27
N ASP A 141 21.88 -6.95 -3.41
CA ASP A 141 22.61 -7.20 -2.17
C ASP A 141 21.73 -7.86 -1.10
N PHE A 142 20.43 -7.54 -1.05
CA PHE A 142 19.50 -8.04 -0.02
C PHE A 142 18.47 -9.08 -0.51
N GLY A 143 18.36 -9.36 -1.81
CA GLY A 143 17.54 -10.45 -2.37
C GLY A 143 16.02 -10.17 -2.41
N GLN A 144 15.62 -8.93 -2.15
CA GLN A 144 14.21 -8.53 -2.04
C GLN A 144 13.58 -8.27 -3.42
N GLU A 145 12.26 -8.33 -3.53
CA GLU A 145 11.54 -7.95 -4.74
C GLU A 145 11.33 -6.42 -4.79
N ILE A 146 11.43 -5.83 -5.99
CA ILE A 146 11.01 -4.45 -6.27
C ILE A 146 9.67 -4.45 -7.02
N GLY A 147 8.70 -3.72 -6.49
CA GLY A 147 7.43 -3.42 -7.15
C GLY A 147 7.30 -1.92 -7.47
N TRP A 148 6.28 -1.55 -8.22
CA TRP A 148 5.95 -0.16 -8.56
C TRP A 148 4.82 0.39 -7.70
N HIS A 149 5.07 1.44 -6.89
CA HIS A 149 4.01 2.15 -6.19
C HIS A 149 3.43 3.20 -7.12
N ASN A 150 2.22 2.94 -7.60
CA ASN A 150 1.54 3.62 -8.70
C ASN A 150 0.84 4.91 -8.23
N ASP A 151 1.29 6.05 -8.74
CA ASP A 151 0.66 7.37 -8.61
C ASP A 151 0.30 7.98 -9.98
N LEU A 152 -0.03 7.12 -10.96
CA LEU A 152 -0.15 7.48 -12.38
C LEU A 152 -1.44 8.24 -12.73
N VAL A 153 -2.56 8.02 -12.02
CA VAL A 153 -3.76 8.82 -12.27
C VAL A 153 -3.50 10.26 -11.81
N THR A 154 -2.88 10.45 -10.63
CA THR A 154 -2.42 11.75 -10.16
C THR A 154 -1.46 12.41 -11.16
N LEU A 155 -0.48 11.66 -11.65
CA LEU A 155 0.52 12.11 -12.60
C LEU A 155 -0.12 12.65 -13.89
N GLN A 156 -1.16 11.98 -14.38
CA GLN A 156 -1.94 12.45 -15.51
C GLN A 156 -2.76 13.71 -15.17
N ILE A 157 -3.69 13.63 -14.23
CA ILE A 157 -4.75 14.65 -14.13
C ILE A 157 -4.33 15.90 -13.35
N VAL A 158 -3.46 15.75 -12.34
CA VAL A 158 -2.93 16.88 -11.55
C VAL A 158 -1.68 17.47 -12.22
N TYR A 159 -0.69 16.63 -12.56
CA TYR A 159 0.59 17.10 -13.09
C TYR A 159 0.65 17.20 -14.61
N ASN A 160 -0.39 16.78 -15.34
CA ASN A 160 -0.50 16.90 -16.80
C ASN A 160 0.64 16.20 -17.58
N ILE A 161 1.03 15.02 -17.11
CA ILE A 161 2.09 14.19 -17.69
C ILE A 161 1.46 12.92 -18.29
N ASP A 162 1.81 12.58 -19.54
CA ASP A 162 1.40 11.32 -20.18
C ASP A 162 1.91 10.13 -19.38
N SER A 163 0.99 9.51 -18.64
CA SER A 163 1.31 8.49 -17.66
C SER A 163 1.53 7.11 -18.28
N ARG A 164 1.01 6.85 -19.49
CA ARG A 164 1.35 5.65 -20.28
C ARG A 164 2.78 5.74 -20.78
N LYS A 165 3.15 6.87 -21.41
CA LYS A 165 4.53 7.11 -21.85
C LYS A 165 5.50 7.11 -20.67
N TYR A 166 5.17 7.82 -19.59
CA TYR A 166 5.99 7.88 -18.38
C TYR A 166 6.29 6.49 -17.82
N LEU A 167 5.25 5.67 -17.56
CA LEU A 167 5.44 4.34 -16.99
C LEU A 167 6.32 3.45 -17.90
N LYS A 168 6.14 3.56 -19.23
CA LYS A 168 6.94 2.83 -20.21
C LYS A 168 8.41 3.24 -20.20
N ASP A 169 8.68 4.53 -20.19
CA ASP A 169 10.04 5.08 -20.17
C ASP A 169 10.75 4.74 -18.83
N GLU A 170 10.07 4.89 -17.69
CA GLU A 170 10.62 4.64 -16.36
C GLU A 170 10.90 3.16 -16.11
N LEU A 171 9.97 2.25 -16.41
CA LEU A 171 10.21 0.81 -16.30
C LEU A 171 11.26 0.32 -17.30
N GLY A 172 11.34 0.94 -18.49
CA GLY A 172 12.42 0.68 -19.45
C GLY A 172 13.79 1.06 -18.88
N TRP A 173 13.91 2.26 -18.31
CA TRP A 173 15.14 2.73 -17.68
C TRP A 173 15.54 1.93 -16.44
N LEU A 174 14.58 1.58 -15.56
CA LEU A 174 14.82 0.74 -14.39
C LEU A 174 15.39 -0.63 -14.78
N ARG A 175 14.77 -1.29 -15.76
CA ARG A 175 15.22 -2.61 -16.26
C ARG A 175 16.57 -2.53 -16.99
N ALA A 176 16.84 -1.45 -17.73
CA ALA A 176 18.15 -1.20 -18.32
C ALA A 176 19.28 -1.03 -17.27
N ASN A 177 18.93 -0.65 -16.03
CA ASN A 177 19.85 -0.57 -14.89
C ASN A 177 19.81 -1.84 -13.99
N GLY A 178 19.19 -2.93 -14.45
CA GLY A 178 19.11 -4.20 -13.75
C GLY A 178 18.06 -4.26 -12.62
N ILE A 179 17.14 -3.31 -12.54
CA ILE A 179 16.02 -3.34 -11.59
C ILE A 179 14.86 -4.12 -12.21
N ASN A 180 14.49 -5.23 -11.56
CA ASN A 180 13.46 -6.16 -11.97
C ASN A 180 12.14 -5.79 -11.29
N VAL A 181 11.24 -5.15 -12.04
CA VAL A 181 9.91 -4.77 -11.56
C VAL A 181 8.86 -5.59 -12.30
N TYR A 182 8.07 -6.37 -11.54
CA TYR A 182 7.00 -7.24 -12.05
C TYR A 182 5.63 -6.96 -11.45
N GLY A 183 5.56 -6.33 -10.27
CA GLY A 183 4.30 -5.97 -9.60
C GLY A 183 4.02 -4.47 -9.59
N ALA A 184 2.76 -4.11 -9.43
CA ALA A 184 2.34 -2.76 -9.05
C ALA A 184 1.29 -2.80 -7.93
N VAL A 185 1.22 -1.71 -7.14
CA VAL A 185 0.14 -1.43 -6.17
C VAL A 185 -0.10 0.09 -6.12
N ALA A 186 -1.34 0.52 -5.90
CA ALA A 186 -1.71 1.93 -5.92
C ALA A 186 -1.28 2.69 -4.67
N HIS A 187 -0.79 3.92 -4.87
CA HIS A 187 -0.49 4.89 -3.82
C HIS A 187 -1.71 5.77 -3.51
N GLY A 188 -1.99 5.97 -2.22
CA GLY A 188 -3.14 6.73 -1.72
C GLY A 188 -2.83 8.21 -1.47
N ARG A 189 -2.40 8.94 -2.51
CA ARG A 189 -2.04 10.36 -2.39
C ARG A 189 -3.24 11.24 -1.99
N GLU A 190 -2.99 12.36 -1.31
CA GLU A 190 -4.00 13.37 -0.93
C GLU A 190 -5.00 13.73 -2.04
N TYR A 191 -4.53 13.85 -3.29
CA TYR A 191 -5.36 14.15 -4.45
C TYR A 191 -6.37 13.05 -4.81
N CYS A 192 -6.10 11.78 -4.47
CA CYS A 192 -7.06 10.68 -4.61
C CYS A 192 -8.32 10.95 -3.78
N TYR A 193 -8.14 11.48 -2.57
CA TYR A 193 -9.23 11.90 -1.70
C TYR A 193 -9.87 13.20 -2.17
N GLN A 194 -9.09 14.22 -2.52
CA GLN A 194 -9.62 15.52 -2.97
C GLN A 194 -10.52 15.40 -4.21
N TYR A 195 -10.22 14.48 -5.12
CA TYR A 195 -10.94 14.31 -6.39
C TYR A 195 -11.55 12.91 -6.58
N HIS A 196 -11.70 12.13 -5.50
CA HIS A 196 -12.46 10.88 -5.44
C HIS A 196 -12.08 9.78 -6.45
N TYR A 197 -10.80 9.61 -6.77
CA TYR A 197 -10.27 8.53 -7.62
C TYR A 197 -9.25 7.66 -6.89
N LEU A 198 -9.03 6.45 -7.36
CA LEU A 198 -7.91 5.58 -6.96
C LEU A 198 -6.86 5.53 -8.06
N ASN A 199 -5.57 5.55 -7.70
CA ASN A 199 -4.50 5.31 -8.69
C ASN A 199 -4.55 3.90 -9.31
N SER A 200 -5.15 2.91 -8.63
CA SER A 200 -5.41 1.57 -9.21
C SER A 200 -6.35 1.63 -10.41
N TYR A 201 -7.16 2.69 -10.55
CA TYR A 201 -8.01 2.92 -11.71
C TYR A 201 -7.22 3.31 -12.97
N PHE A 202 -5.90 3.47 -12.91
CA PHE A 202 -5.07 3.42 -14.12
C PHE A 202 -5.19 2.06 -14.83
N TRP A 203 -5.45 0.97 -14.11
CA TRP A 203 -5.56 -0.36 -14.71
C TRP A 203 -6.97 -0.67 -15.23
N ASN A 204 -7.06 -1.24 -16.43
CA ASN A 204 -8.32 -1.66 -17.05
C ASN A 204 -9.08 -2.69 -16.23
N HIS A 205 -8.39 -3.64 -15.58
CA HIS A 205 -9.01 -4.65 -14.71
C HIS A 205 -9.63 -4.06 -13.44
N THR A 206 -9.22 -2.86 -13.01
CA THR A 206 -9.85 -2.15 -11.90
C THR A 206 -11.20 -1.61 -12.37
N ILE A 207 -12.27 -2.34 -12.02
CA ILE A 207 -13.66 -1.98 -12.33
C ILE A 207 -14.06 -0.75 -11.50
N GLY A 208 -14.75 0.20 -12.14
CA GLY A 208 -15.17 1.48 -11.55
C GLY A 208 -16.34 1.38 -10.56
N ALA A 209 -16.30 0.43 -9.64
CA ALA A 209 -17.18 0.42 -8.49
C ALA A 209 -16.80 1.56 -7.53
N SER A 210 -17.80 2.20 -6.92
CA SER A 210 -17.60 3.21 -5.90
C SER A 210 -17.11 2.56 -4.60
N GLN A 211 -15.79 2.54 -4.36
CA GLN A 211 -15.19 2.00 -3.16
C GLN A 211 -15.28 3.02 -2.02
N GLY A 212 -16.47 3.13 -1.44
CA GLY A 212 -16.78 4.05 -0.34
C GLY A 212 -16.69 5.51 -0.76
N PHE A 213 -15.55 6.14 -0.47
CA PHE A 213 -15.29 7.56 -0.72
C PHE A 213 -14.76 7.85 -2.14
N PHE A 214 -14.27 6.82 -2.85
CA PHE A 214 -13.75 6.95 -4.21
C PHE A 214 -14.83 6.52 -5.22
N TYR A 215 -15.15 7.39 -6.18
CA TYR A 215 -16.16 7.12 -7.20
C TYR A 215 -15.57 6.56 -8.50
N ASN A 216 -14.26 6.77 -8.75
CA ASN A 216 -13.55 6.27 -9.93
C ASN A 216 -14.26 6.63 -11.26
N TRP A 217 -14.76 7.86 -11.35
CA TRP A 217 -15.38 8.37 -12.58
C TRP A 217 -14.35 8.42 -13.72
N GLU A 218 -14.78 8.07 -14.93
CA GLU A 218 -13.96 8.18 -16.14
C GLU A 218 -13.49 9.62 -16.39
N TYR A 219 -14.25 10.62 -15.91
CA TYR A 219 -13.96 12.05 -15.99
C TYR A 219 -13.92 12.66 -14.58
N VAL A 220 -12.78 13.25 -14.21
CA VAL A 220 -12.55 13.86 -12.89
C VAL A 220 -12.57 15.39 -12.99
N PRO A 221 -13.35 16.11 -12.15
CA PRO A 221 -13.40 17.57 -12.16
C PRO A 221 -12.18 18.18 -11.43
N ILE A 222 -11.29 18.85 -12.15
CA ILE A 222 -10.09 19.52 -11.60
C ILE A 222 -9.95 20.91 -12.22
N GLY A 223 -9.83 21.94 -11.37
CA GLY A 223 -9.59 23.32 -11.82
C GLY A 223 -10.71 23.97 -12.65
N GLY A 224 -11.89 23.34 -12.70
CA GLY A 224 -13.01 23.74 -13.58
C GLY A 224 -13.11 22.92 -14.87
N GLU A 225 -12.13 22.06 -15.17
CA GLU A 225 -12.13 21.15 -16.32
C GLU A 225 -12.52 19.72 -15.91
N TYR A 226 -13.07 18.95 -16.84
CA TYR A 226 -13.29 17.51 -16.67
C TYR A 226 -12.19 16.73 -17.40
N LYS A 227 -11.26 16.15 -16.65
CA LYS A 227 -10.14 15.39 -17.21
C LYS A 227 -10.45 13.90 -17.26
N LYS A 228 -10.34 13.30 -18.45
CA LYS A 228 -10.52 11.86 -18.64
C LYS A 228 -9.34 11.08 -18.06
N ILE A 229 -9.58 10.02 -17.30
CA ILE A 229 -8.54 9.08 -16.87
C ILE A 229 -8.17 8.14 -18.02
N GLU A 230 -6.90 8.12 -18.41
CA GLU A 230 -6.39 7.29 -19.49
C GLU A 230 -5.85 5.95 -18.96
N LYS A 231 -6.70 4.90 -19.02
CA LYS A 231 -6.41 3.55 -18.50
C LYS A 231 -5.49 2.72 -19.41
N ASP A 232 -4.84 1.69 -18.87
CA ASP A 232 -4.03 0.71 -19.61
C ASP A 232 -4.00 -0.67 -18.90
N ASN A 233 -3.21 -1.62 -19.39
CA ASN A 233 -3.07 -2.98 -18.86
C ASN A 233 -1.66 -3.22 -18.31
N LEU A 234 -1.53 -4.03 -17.26
CA LEU A 234 -0.25 -4.49 -16.71
C LEU A 234 0.68 -5.10 -17.79
N SER A 235 0.10 -5.86 -18.71
CA SER A 235 0.79 -6.52 -19.82
C SER A 235 1.46 -5.56 -20.81
N SER A 236 0.93 -4.34 -20.99
CA SER A 236 1.55 -3.28 -21.81
C SER A 236 2.95 -2.87 -21.29
N TYR A 237 3.27 -3.23 -20.03
CA TYR A 237 4.47 -2.83 -19.31
C TYR A 237 5.30 -4.02 -18.81
N ASN A 238 5.01 -5.25 -19.23
CA ASN A 238 5.57 -6.49 -18.66
C ASN A 238 5.44 -6.55 -17.12
N LEU A 239 4.30 -6.09 -16.59
CA LEU A 239 3.90 -6.33 -15.20
C LEU A 239 3.02 -7.58 -15.18
N GLU A 240 3.23 -8.43 -14.18
CA GLU A 240 2.61 -9.75 -14.04
C GLU A 240 1.42 -9.73 -13.07
N TYR A 241 1.39 -8.78 -12.13
CA TYR A 241 0.34 -8.70 -11.12
C TYR A 241 0.10 -7.28 -10.59
N ASP A 242 -1.11 -7.08 -10.06
CA ASP A 242 -1.50 -5.96 -9.21
C ASP A 242 -1.77 -6.50 -7.79
N GLY A 243 -0.95 -6.10 -6.81
CA GLY A 243 -0.99 -6.62 -5.45
C GLY A 243 -2.22 -6.17 -4.63
N ASP A 244 -2.95 -5.17 -5.11
CA ASP A 244 -4.22 -4.76 -4.51
C ASP A 244 -5.33 -5.76 -4.82
N GLN A 245 -5.25 -6.46 -5.97
CA GLN A 245 -6.23 -7.49 -6.37
C GLN A 245 -6.03 -8.85 -5.67
N PHE A 246 -4.98 -9.00 -4.86
CA PHE A 246 -4.68 -10.29 -4.21
C PHE A 246 -5.72 -10.69 -3.18
N MET A 247 -6.29 -11.88 -3.37
CA MET A 247 -7.10 -12.57 -2.37
C MET A 247 -6.18 -13.01 -1.20
N ALA A 248 -6.43 -12.41 -0.04
CA ALA A 248 -5.80 -12.72 1.24
C ALA A 248 -6.90 -12.76 2.31
N ASP A 249 -6.88 -13.76 3.19
CA ASP A 249 -7.84 -13.88 4.29
C ASP A 249 -7.68 -12.76 5.32
N TYR A 250 -6.46 -12.23 5.46
CA TYR A 250 -6.13 -11.14 6.37
C TYR A 250 -5.20 -10.13 5.70
N ARG A 251 -5.52 -8.84 5.85
CA ARG A 251 -4.64 -7.72 5.51
C ARG A 251 -4.44 -6.86 6.75
N PHE A 252 -3.19 -6.61 7.11
CA PHE A 252 -2.81 -5.70 8.20
C PHE A 252 -1.94 -4.57 7.63
N ALA A 253 -2.12 -3.35 8.13
CA ALA A 253 -1.35 -2.18 7.69
C ALA A 253 -1.05 -1.25 8.87
N ASP A 254 0.18 -0.74 9.00
CA ASP A 254 0.56 0.14 10.12
C ASP A 254 -0.14 1.52 10.10
N VAL A 255 -0.51 2.02 8.91
CA VAL A 255 -1.40 3.18 8.72
C VAL A 255 -2.79 3.02 9.36
N ASN A 256 -3.26 1.79 9.61
CA ASN A 256 -4.52 1.56 10.29
C ASN A 256 -4.39 1.96 11.77
N ARG A 257 -5.34 2.76 12.28
CA ARG A 257 -5.36 3.18 13.69
C ARG A 257 -6.36 2.38 14.51
N ASP A 258 -5.96 2.07 15.73
CA ASP A 258 -6.76 1.45 16.79
C ASP A 258 -6.50 2.23 18.08
N ASN A 259 -7.58 2.76 18.68
CA ASN A 259 -7.55 3.67 19.82
C ASN A 259 -6.54 4.84 19.63
N GLY A 260 -6.61 5.48 18.46
CA GLY A 260 -5.75 6.61 18.05
C GLY A 260 -4.32 6.24 17.63
N LYS A 261 -3.81 5.10 18.09
CA LYS A 261 -2.45 4.58 17.80
C LYS A 261 -2.41 3.78 16.51
N MET A 262 -1.32 3.91 15.76
CA MET A 262 -1.02 3.05 14.61
C MET A 262 -0.99 1.55 14.99
N TRP A 263 -1.23 0.69 14.00
CA TRP A 263 -1.15 -0.75 14.15
C TRP A 263 0.31 -1.22 14.09
N TYR A 264 0.62 -2.28 14.82
CA TYR A 264 1.91 -2.96 14.77
C TYR A 264 1.70 -4.46 14.99
N MET A 265 2.62 -5.30 14.50
CA MET A 265 2.47 -6.76 14.48
C MET A 265 2.15 -7.36 15.85
N GLY A 266 2.67 -6.77 16.93
CA GLY A 266 2.39 -7.20 18.31
C GLY A 266 0.93 -7.03 18.78
N LYS A 267 0.05 -6.40 17.98
CA LYS A 267 -1.41 -6.40 18.20
C LYS A 267 -2.10 -7.69 17.68
N VAL A 268 -1.38 -8.60 17.02
CA VAL A 268 -1.95 -9.80 16.38
C VAL A 268 -1.26 -11.06 16.87
N ASN A 269 -2.05 -12.03 17.35
CA ASN A 269 -1.58 -13.39 17.60
C ASN A 269 -1.62 -14.19 16.27
N PHE A 270 -0.48 -14.23 15.56
CA PHE A 270 -0.38 -14.95 14.28
C PHE A 270 -0.44 -16.47 14.44
N ASP A 271 -0.09 -17.03 15.62
CA ASP A 271 -0.18 -18.47 15.87
C ASP A 271 -1.64 -18.98 15.96
N ALA A 272 -2.60 -18.07 16.23
CA ALA A 272 -4.03 -18.40 16.17
C ALA A 272 -4.58 -18.51 14.73
N ILE A 273 -3.88 -17.97 13.73
CA ILE A 273 -4.27 -18.06 12.32
C ILE A 273 -4.08 -19.51 11.85
N GLN A 274 -5.11 -20.10 11.26
CA GLN A 274 -5.09 -21.51 10.88
C GLN A 274 -4.27 -21.75 9.59
N PRO A 275 -3.61 -22.92 9.44
CA PRO A 275 -2.95 -23.31 8.19
C PRO A 275 -3.83 -23.17 6.95
N GLY A 276 -3.21 -22.93 5.80
CA GLY A 276 -3.91 -22.65 4.53
C GLY A 276 -4.41 -21.22 4.37
N LYS A 277 -4.34 -20.39 5.41
CA LYS A 277 -4.68 -18.97 5.34
C LYS A 277 -3.55 -18.11 4.76
N LYS A 278 -3.93 -17.07 4.04
CA LYS A 278 -3.04 -16.12 3.36
C LYS A 278 -3.14 -14.73 4.03
N VAL A 279 -1.99 -14.18 4.39
CA VAL A 279 -1.86 -12.89 5.11
C VAL A 279 -0.96 -11.95 4.31
N ILE A 280 -1.38 -10.68 4.18
CA ILE A 280 -0.50 -9.59 3.74
C ILE A 280 -0.30 -8.63 4.93
N ILE A 281 0.95 -8.28 5.20
CA ILE A 281 1.31 -7.22 6.15
C ILE A 281 1.92 -6.09 5.34
N ILE A 282 1.32 -4.90 5.42
CA ILE A 282 1.73 -3.67 4.74
C ILE A 282 2.40 -2.77 5.78
N LEU A 283 3.63 -2.36 5.52
CA LEU A 283 4.40 -1.48 6.41
C LEU A 283 4.99 -0.33 5.59
N HIS A 284 5.05 0.86 6.18
CA HIS A 284 5.65 2.02 5.53
C HIS A 284 6.93 2.36 6.32
N PRO A 285 8.14 2.13 5.76
CA PRO A 285 9.38 2.14 6.54
C PRO A 285 9.64 3.42 7.34
N GLN A 286 9.13 4.57 6.88
CA GLN A 286 9.25 5.87 7.56
C GLN A 286 8.50 5.96 8.90
N HIS A 287 7.68 4.99 9.27
CA HIS A 287 6.99 4.95 10.57
C HIS A 287 7.81 4.28 11.70
N TRP A 288 9.01 3.75 11.43
CA TRP A 288 9.68 2.75 12.28
C TRP A 288 11.15 3.04 12.66
N ASP A 289 11.69 4.20 12.30
CA ASP A 289 13.14 4.50 12.28
C ASP A 289 13.46 5.94 12.74
#